data_AF-A0AAV0K482-F1
#
_entry.id   AF-A0AAV0K482-F1
#
_cell.length_a   1.000
_cell.length_b   1.000
_cell.length_c   1.000
_cell.angle_alpha   90.00
_cell.angle_beta   90.00
_cell.angle_gamma   90.00
#
_symmetry.space_group_name_H-M   'P 1'
#
loop_
_entity.id
_entity.type
_entity.pdbx_description
1 polymer ?
#
loop_
_entity_poly.entity_id
_entity_poly.type
_entity_poly.pdbx_seq_one_letter_code
_entity_poly.pdbx_strand_id
1 'polypeptide(L)'
;SLFSGANGTLDGQGELWWKKYRAGQLNYTRPYLIELMYSSEIQISNLTLLNSPSWNVHPVYCTNTLVKGLTILAPVTSANTDGINPGNNTPPITLKRS
;
A
#
# COMPACT_ATOMS: atom_id res chain seq x y z
N SER A 1 -0.93 -8.52 14.21
CA SER A 1 -2.22 -7.78 14.09
C SER A 1 -2.98 -8.24 12.86
N LEU A 2 -4.32 -8.30 12.92
CA LEU A 2 -5.18 -8.72 11.80
C LEU A 2 -5.99 -7.53 11.27
N PHE A 3 -5.88 -7.28 9.96
CA PHE A 3 -6.71 -6.32 9.24
C PHE A 3 -7.53 -7.09 8.18
N SER A 4 -8.83 -7.29 8.44
CA SER A 4 -9.76 -7.91 7.49
C SER A 4 -10.91 -6.97 7.17
N GLY A 5 -11.09 -6.65 5.88
CA GLY A 5 -12.30 -5.97 5.42
C GLY A 5 -13.33 -6.99 4.93
N ALA A 6 -14.60 -6.77 5.22
CA ALA A 6 -15.68 -7.39 4.45
C ALA A 6 -15.85 -6.62 3.12
N ASN A 7 -14.80 -6.55 2.29
CA ASN A 7 -14.65 -5.62 1.16
C ASN A 7 -14.60 -4.13 1.57
N GLY A 8 -14.03 -3.83 2.74
CA GLY A 8 -13.79 -2.46 3.17
C GLY A 8 -12.87 -1.71 2.21
N THR A 9 -13.15 -0.43 1.97
CA THR A 9 -12.34 0.43 1.09
C THR A 9 -11.55 1.44 1.91
N LEU A 10 -10.24 1.52 1.66
CA LEU A 10 -9.38 2.60 2.13
C LEU A 10 -9.06 3.52 0.95
N ASP A 11 -9.60 4.74 0.96
CA ASP A 11 -9.33 5.77 -0.06
C ASP A 11 -8.27 6.75 0.44
N GLY A 12 -7.13 6.79 -0.24
CA GLY A 12 -5.99 7.63 0.10
C GLY A 12 -6.05 9.04 -0.49
N GLN A 13 -7.05 9.36 -1.32
CA GLN A 13 -7.26 10.69 -1.92
C GLN A 13 -5.97 11.26 -2.58
N GLY A 14 -5.26 10.41 -3.32
CA GLY A 14 -3.94 10.68 -3.87
C GLY A 14 -3.84 11.81 -4.88
N GLU A 15 -4.95 12.34 -5.40
CA GLU A 15 -4.95 13.34 -6.48
C GLU A 15 -4.11 14.59 -6.16
N LEU A 16 -4.28 15.13 -4.96
CA LEU A 16 -3.50 16.30 -4.52
C LEU A 16 -2.00 16.00 -4.49
N TRP A 17 -1.63 14.80 -4.04
CA TRP A 17 -0.25 14.36 -3.95
C TRP A 17 0.38 14.15 -5.32
N TRP A 18 -0.36 13.55 -6.27
CA TRP A 18 0.12 13.37 -7.64
C TRP A 18 0.30 14.71 -8.36
N LYS A 19 -0.60 15.68 -8.14
CA LYS A 19 -0.47 17.05 -8.67
C LYS A 19 0.80 17.73 -8.15
N LYS A 20 1.01 17.73 -6.84
CA LYS A 20 2.20 18.34 -6.22
C LYS A 20 3.49 17.62 -6.62
N TYR A 21 3.47 16.30 -6.75
CA TYR A 21 4.64 15.52 -7.19
C TYR A 21 5.06 15.89 -8.62
N ARG A 22 4.12 15.92 -9.56
CA ARG A 22 4.40 16.34 -10.94
C ARG A 22 4.89 17.78 -11.05
N ALA A 23 4.39 18.66 -10.16
CA ALA A 23 4.82 20.05 -10.12
C ALA A 23 6.18 20.26 -9.40
N GLY A 24 6.80 19.21 -8.84
CA GLY A 24 8.03 19.35 -8.05
C GLY A 24 7.83 20.15 -6.75
N GLN A 25 6.62 20.22 -6.24
CA GLN A 25 6.22 21.08 -5.10
C GLN A 25 6.20 20.34 -3.76
N LEU A 26 6.75 19.13 -3.70
CA LEU A 26 6.78 18.34 -2.48
C LEU A 26 8.08 18.58 -1.74
N ASN A 27 7.97 19.08 -0.51
CA ASN A 27 9.10 19.18 0.42
C ASN A 27 9.39 17.85 1.13
N TYR A 28 8.46 16.89 1.05
CA TYR A 28 8.51 15.60 1.74
C TYR A 28 7.97 14.48 0.83
N THR A 29 8.18 13.22 1.24
CA THR A 29 7.62 12.07 0.53
C THR A 29 6.09 12.05 0.60
N ARG A 30 5.48 11.41 -0.40
CA ARG A 30 4.04 11.17 -0.43
C ARG A 30 3.70 10.07 0.60
N PRO A 31 2.59 10.19 1.36
CA PRO A 31 2.23 9.22 2.39
C PRO A 31 1.86 7.85 1.80
N TYR A 32 1.97 6.81 2.63
CA TYR A 32 1.54 5.44 2.29
C TYR A 32 0.13 5.18 2.83
N LEU A 33 -0.62 4.29 2.19
CA LEU A 33 -1.95 3.90 2.68
C LEU A 33 -1.88 3.06 3.95
N ILE A 34 -1.02 2.04 3.93
CA ILE A 34 -0.75 1.18 5.10
C ILE A 34 0.76 1.09 5.27
N GLU A 35 1.26 1.60 6.40
CA GLU A 35 2.65 1.44 6.81
C GLU A 35 2.72 0.59 8.07
N LEU A 36 3.54 -0.45 8.03
CA LEU A 36 3.76 -1.38 9.13
C LEU A 36 5.25 -1.44 9.39
N MET A 37 5.66 -1.22 10.63
CA MET A 37 7.07 -1.17 11.00
C MET A 37 7.33 -2.11 12.17
N TYR A 38 8.45 -2.83 12.14
CA TYR A 38 8.99 -3.63 13.26
C TYR A 38 7.96 -4.59 13.89
N SER A 39 7.15 -5.24 13.06
CA SER A 39 6.00 -6.03 13.49
C SER A 39 6.10 -7.47 13.01
N SER A 40 5.52 -8.42 13.76
CA SER A 40 5.43 -9.82 13.36
C SER A 40 3.99 -10.31 13.33
N GLU A 41 3.75 -11.43 12.63
CA GLU A 41 2.45 -12.11 12.60
C GLU A 41 1.32 -11.18 12.12
N ILE A 42 1.52 -10.60 10.94
CA ILE A 42 0.59 -9.65 10.32
C ILE A 42 -0.22 -10.38 9.26
N GLN A 43 -1.54 -10.17 9.25
CA GLN A 43 -2.38 -10.51 8.11
C GLN A 43 -3.19 -9.30 7.65
N ILE A 44 -3.10 -9.01 6.36
CA ILE A 44 -3.92 -8.01 5.66
C ILE A 44 -4.73 -8.75 4.60
N SER A 45 -6.06 -8.66 4.67
CA SER A 45 -6.90 -9.40 3.73
C SER A 45 -8.22 -8.75 3.35
N ASN A 46 -8.65 -8.99 2.11
CA ASN A 46 -9.99 -8.66 1.60
C ASN A 46 -10.31 -7.16 1.68
N LEU A 47 -9.39 -6.32 1.22
CA LEU A 47 -9.53 -4.85 1.22
C LEU A 47 -9.44 -4.29 -0.19
N THR A 48 -10.16 -3.21 -0.43
CA THR A 48 -9.97 -2.35 -1.59
C THR A 48 -9.12 -1.16 -1.17
N LEU A 49 -7.99 -0.94 -1.85
CA LEU A 49 -7.10 0.20 -1.66
C LEU A 49 -7.27 1.12 -2.86
N LEU A 50 -7.79 2.31 -2.62
CA LEU A 50 -8.19 3.26 -3.65
C LEU A 50 -7.32 4.52 -3.56
N ASN A 51 -6.86 5.02 -4.70
CA ASN A 51 -6.18 6.30 -4.85
C ASN A 51 -5.02 6.51 -3.88
N SER A 52 -4.12 5.53 -3.71
CA SER A 52 -2.95 5.73 -2.85
C SER A 52 -2.12 6.93 -3.31
N PRO A 53 -1.77 7.85 -2.39
CA PRO A 53 -0.83 8.93 -2.69
C PRO A 53 0.53 8.40 -3.15
N SER A 54 0.93 7.20 -2.75
CA SER A 54 2.21 6.56 -3.07
C SER A 54 2.05 5.03 -3.05
N TRP A 55 2.75 4.33 -2.15
CA TRP A 55 2.66 2.88 -1.99
C TRP A 55 1.37 2.49 -1.27
N ASN A 56 0.82 1.34 -1.65
CA ASN A 56 -0.43 0.81 -1.08
C ASN A 56 -0.20 0.13 0.28
N VAL A 57 0.78 -0.76 0.37
CA VAL A 57 1.20 -1.43 1.61
C VAL A 57 2.73 -1.39 1.69
N HIS A 58 3.25 -0.86 2.79
CA HIS A 58 4.68 -0.70 3.05
C HIS A 58 5.07 -1.39 4.37
N PRO A 59 5.43 -2.69 4.32
CA PRO A 59 5.98 -3.40 5.47
C PRO A 59 7.50 -3.20 5.56
N VAL A 60 7.95 -2.63 6.67
CA VAL A 60 9.37 -2.36 6.97
C VAL A 60 9.77 -3.16 8.21
N TYR A 61 10.82 -3.99 8.09
CA TYR A 61 11.28 -4.85 9.19
C TYR A 61 10.16 -5.71 9.79
N CYS A 62 9.28 -6.25 8.92
CA CYS A 62 8.17 -7.07 9.36
C CYS A 62 8.42 -8.55 9.04
N THR A 63 8.11 -9.42 9.99
CA THR A 63 8.32 -10.88 9.86
C THR A 63 6.99 -11.61 9.82
N ASN A 64 6.87 -12.63 8.96
CA ASN A 64 5.64 -13.42 8.79
C ASN A 64 4.40 -12.55 8.49
N THR A 65 4.46 -11.82 7.37
CA THR A 65 3.37 -10.95 6.89
C THR A 65 2.64 -11.62 5.73
N LEU A 66 1.34 -11.88 5.90
CA LEU A 66 0.45 -12.39 4.87
C LEU A 66 -0.43 -11.27 4.30
N VAL A 67 -0.33 -11.04 2.99
CA VAL A 67 -1.20 -10.10 2.27
C VAL A 67 -1.98 -10.87 1.20
N LYS A 68 -3.31 -10.89 1.27
CA LYS A 68 -4.14 -11.66 0.32
C LYS A 68 -5.49 -10.99 0.00
N GLY A 69 -5.97 -11.16 -1.24
CA GLY A 69 -7.29 -10.64 -1.62
C GLY A 69 -7.37 -9.12 -1.57
N LEU A 70 -6.32 -8.42 -2.00
CA LEU A 70 -6.37 -6.96 -2.13
C LEU A 70 -6.84 -6.57 -3.54
N THR A 71 -7.74 -5.61 -3.62
CA THR A 71 -8.08 -4.90 -4.85
C THR A 71 -7.42 -3.53 -4.81
N ILE A 72 -6.61 -3.17 -5.80
CA ILE A 72 -5.91 -1.87 -5.84
C ILE A 72 -6.42 -1.08 -7.04
N LEU A 73 -6.93 0.12 -6.80
CA LEU A 73 -7.55 0.98 -7.81
C LEU A 73 -6.95 2.39 -7.77
N ALA A 74 -6.59 2.93 -8.93
CA ALA A 74 -6.22 4.33 -9.11
C ALA A 74 -6.39 4.73 -10.57
N PRO A 75 -6.59 6.02 -10.90
CA PRO A 75 -6.57 6.50 -12.27
C PRO A 75 -5.26 6.20 -12.98
N VAL A 76 -5.30 6.00 -14.29
CA VAL A 76 -4.10 5.79 -15.14
C VAL A 76 -3.12 6.96 -15.09
N THR A 77 -3.58 8.13 -14.67
CA THR A 77 -2.78 9.36 -14.50
C THR A 77 -2.14 9.47 -13.10
N SER A 78 -2.32 8.48 -12.23
CA SER A 78 -1.67 8.43 -10.92
C SER A 78 -0.15 8.22 -11.09
N ALA A 79 0.64 8.84 -10.22
CA ALA A 79 2.09 8.69 -10.25
C ALA A 79 2.50 7.47 -9.40
N ASN A 80 3.14 6.45 -10.01
CA ASN A 80 3.70 5.24 -9.40
C ASN A 80 2.92 4.73 -8.17
N THR A 81 1.86 3.96 -8.42
CA THR A 81 1.04 3.27 -7.41
C THR A 81 1.47 1.82 -7.22
N ASP A 82 2.74 1.52 -7.47
CA ASP A 82 3.27 0.16 -7.44
C ASP A 82 2.91 -0.54 -6.12
N GLY A 83 2.05 -1.54 -6.26
CA GLY A 83 1.53 -2.33 -5.17
C GLY A 83 2.62 -3.24 -4.65
N ILE A 84 3.15 -2.89 -3.48
CA ILE A 84 3.90 -3.78 -2.57
C ILE A 84 5.31 -4.13 -3.11
N ASN A 85 6.32 -3.33 -2.75
CA ASN A 85 7.72 -3.71 -2.89
C ASN A 85 8.25 -4.26 -1.55
N PRO A 86 8.71 -5.53 -1.47
CA PRO A 86 9.32 -6.07 -0.26
C PRO A 86 10.73 -5.52 -0.07
N GLY A 87 10.87 -4.42 0.66
CA GLY A 87 12.18 -4.03 1.20
C GLY A 87 12.63 -5.03 2.27
N ASN A 88 13.75 -5.72 2.03
CA ASN A 88 14.50 -6.58 2.98
C ASN A 88 13.68 -7.53 3.89
N ASN A 89 12.61 -8.15 3.39
CA ASN A 89 11.85 -9.15 4.12
C ASN A 89 12.24 -10.57 3.69
N THR A 90 12.85 -11.34 4.59
CA THR A 90 12.96 -12.81 4.55
C THR A 90 11.65 -13.40 5.12
N PRO A 91 10.87 -14.30 4.48
CA PRO A 91 10.87 -14.97 3.16
C PRO A 91 9.61 -14.55 2.29
N PRO A 92 9.18 -15.26 1.21
CA PRO A 92 8.45 -14.65 0.08
C PRO A 92 7.02 -14.19 0.40
N ILE A 93 6.73 -12.91 0.08
CA ILE A 93 5.36 -12.40 0.01
C ILE A 93 4.64 -13.13 -1.13
N THR A 94 3.63 -13.95 -0.80
CA THR A 94 2.78 -14.62 -1.81
C THR A 94 1.72 -13.66 -2.31
N LEU A 95 1.94 -13.08 -3.48
CA LEU A 95 0.98 -12.23 -4.18
C LEU A 95 0.12 -13.09 -5.12
N LYS A 96 -1.15 -13.32 -4.79
CA LYS A 96 -2.15 -13.75 -5.78
C LYS A 96 -2.88 -12.53 -6.31
N ARG A 97 -2.52 -12.10 -7.51
CA ARG A 97 -3.36 -11.23 -8.35
C ARG A 97 -4.47 -12.10 -8.94
N SER A 98 -5.71 -11.69 -8.77
CA SER A 98 -6.86 -12.22 -9.53
C SER A 98 -7.19 -11.26 -10.67
#